data_AF-A0AA95SMG7-F1
#
_entry.id   AF-A0AA95SMG7-F1
#
_cell.length_a   1.000
_cell.length_b   1.000
_cell.length_c   1.000
_cell.angle_alpha   90.00
_cell.angle_beta   90.00
_cell.angle_gamma   90.00
#
_symmetry.space_group_name_H-M   'P 1'
#
loop_
_entity.id
_entity.type
_entity.pdbx_description
1 polymer ?
#
loop_
_entity_poly.entity_id
_entity_poly.type
_entity_poly.pdbx_seq_one_letter_code
_entity_poly.pdbx_strand_id
1 'polypeptide(L)' 'MKIIFITIAMLAILMSCSLGMDLLLGFEMKTAWRNAISPFRVMEIPEYFAFIFLIAIYLLKKLFSLVNKRISRKLSKLLE' A
#
# COMPACT_ATOMS: atom_id res chain seq x y z
N MET A 1 4.59 17.34 -15.22
CA MET A 1 5.97 16.80 -15.39
C MET A 1 6.75 16.70 -14.07
N LYS A 2 6.53 17.59 -13.08
CA LYS A 2 7.17 17.50 -11.75
C LYS A 2 6.81 16.23 -10.96
N ILE A 3 5.53 15.85 -10.95
CA ILE A 3 5.05 14.66 -10.22
C ILE A 3 5.69 13.39 -10.77
N ILE A 4 5.73 13.22 -12.10
CA ILE A 4 6.35 12.05 -12.75
C ILE A 4 7.83 11.93 -12.34
N PHE A 5 8.58 13.04 -12.36
CA PHE A 5 9.97 13.06 -11.92
C PHE A 5 10.12 12.65 -10.45
N ILE A 6 9.31 13.21 -9.56
CA ILE A 6 9.31 12.87 -8.13
C ILE A 6 8.99 11.38 -7.93
N THR A 7 8.00 10.84 -8.64
CA THR A 7 7.63 9.43 -8.56
C THR A 7 8.77 8.51 -9.03
N ILE A 8 9.45 8.85 -10.13
CA ILE A 8 10.61 8.09 -10.63
C ILE A 8 11.77 8.16 -9.63
N ALA A 9 12.06 9.34 -9.09
CA ALA A 9 13.12 9.52 -8.10
C ALA A 9 12.84 8.72 -6.82
N MET A 10 11.61 8.76 -6.30
CA MET A 10 11.19 7.93 -5.17
C MET A 10 11.34 6.45 -5.49
N LEU A 11 10.86 6.00 -6.65
CA LEU A 11 10.99 4.60 -7.06
C LEU A 11 12.46 4.15 -7.09
N ALA A 12 13.36 4.96 -7.66
CA ALA A 12 14.78 4.64 -7.74
C ALA A 12 15.44 4.54 -6.34
N ILE A 13 15.10 5.46 -5.43
CA ILE A 13 15.63 5.45 -4.06
C ILE A 13 15.11 4.22 -3.29
N LEU A 14 13.82 3.91 -3.39
CA LEU A 14 13.26 2.74 -2.71
C LEU A 14 13.82 1.42 -3.29
N MET A 15 13.95 1.32 -4.61
CA MET A 15 14.51 0.13 -5.26
C MET A 15 15.98 -0.09 -4.91
N SER A 16 16.80 0.97 -4.93
CA SER A 16 18.20 0.87 -4.53
C SER A 16 18.37 0.49 -3.06
N CYS A 17 17.52 1.01 -2.17
CA CYS A 17 17.51 0.62 -0.76
C CYS A 17 17.12 -0.87 -0.59
N SER A 18 16.06 -1.33 -1.27
CA SER A 18 15.64 -2.74 -1.24
C SER A 18 16.73 -3.68 -1.76
N LEU A 19 17.33 -3.37 -2.90
CA LEU A 19 18.42 -4.17 -3.47
C LEU A 19 19.66 -4.15 -2.55
N GLY A 20 19.98 -3.01 -1.94
CA GLY A 20 21.07 -2.88 -0.99
C GLY A 20 20.87 -3.77 0.24
N MET A 21 19.65 -3.81 0.79
CA MET A 21 19.31 -4.69 1.92
C MET A 21 19.42 -6.17 1.54
N ASP A 22 18.93 -6.55 0.35
CA ASP A 22 19.04 -7.93 -0.13
C ASP A 22 20.51 -8.36 -0.27
N LEU A 23 21.38 -7.49 -0.78
CA LEU A 23 22.81 -7.77 -0.86
C LEU A 23 23.48 -7.86 0.51
N LEU A 24 23.11 -7.00 1.47
CA LEU A 24 23.61 -7.05 2.84
C LEU A 24 23.19 -8.32 3.59
N LEU A 25 22.01 -8.85 3.27
CA LEU A 25 21.51 -10.14 3.75
C LEU A 25 22.18 -11.35 3.07
N GLY A 26 23.06 -11.12 2.09
CA GLY A 26 23.81 -12.15 1.39
C GLY A 26 23.07 -12.79 0.21
N PHE A 27 21.96 -12.21 -0.26
CA PHE A 27 21.26 -12.73 -1.44
C PHE A 27 22.05 -12.48 -2.73
N GLU A 28 22.01 -13.45 -3.65
CA GLU A 28 22.58 -13.26 -4.99
C GLU A 28 21.86 -12.15 -5.76
N MET A 29 22.60 -11.42 -6.61
CA MET A 29 22.07 -10.30 -7.41
C MET A 29 20.83 -10.68 -8.24
N LYS A 30 20.79 -11.91 -8.78
CA LYS A 30 19.62 -12.43 -9.52
C LYS A 30 18.38 -12.59 -8.63
N THR A 31 18.60 -13.03 -7.40
CA THR A 31 17.53 -13.20 -6.40
C THR A 31 17.05 -11.85 -5.90
N ALA A 32 17.96 -10.92 -5.61
CA ALA A 32 17.64 -9.55 -5.22
C ALA A 32 16.78 -8.82 -6.27
N TRP A 33 17.15 -8.95 -7.55
CA TRP A 33 16.35 -8.41 -8.66
C TRP A 33 14.94 -9.02 -8.73
N ARG A 34 14.85 -10.34 -8.56
CA ARG A 34 13.55 -11.02 -8.56
C ARG A 34 12.69 -10.60 -7.37
N ASN A 35 13.31 -10.42 -6.21
CA ASN A 35 12.66 -9.97 -4.98
C ASN A 35 12.12 -8.54 -5.12
N ALA A 36 12.91 -7.62 -5.67
CA ALA A 36 12.52 -6.24 -5.91
C ALA A 36 11.32 -6.11 -6.88
N ILE A 37 11.22 -6.97 -7.90
CA ILE A 37 10.11 -6.95 -8.88
C ILE A 37 8.87 -7.69 -8.35
N SER A 38 9.05 -8.67 -7.47
CA SER A 38 7.96 -9.50 -6.93
C SER A 38 7.82 -9.34 -5.41
N PRO A 39 7.33 -8.18 -4.94
CA PRO A 39 7.28 -7.88 -3.50
C PRO A 39 6.43 -8.88 -2.71
N PHE A 40 5.33 -9.38 -3.31
CA PHE A 40 4.47 -10.38 -2.67
C PHE A 40 5.12 -11.76 -2.52
N ARG A 41 6.30 -12.02 -3.09
CA ARG A 41 7.01 -13.30 -2.90
C ARG A 41 7.93 -13.28 -1.68
N VAL A 42 8.32 -12.09 -1.25
CA VAL A 42 9.35 -11.85 -0.21
C VAL A 42 8.71 -11.35 1.09
N MET A 43 7.44 -10.97 1.02
CA MET A 43 6.69 -10.41 2.12
C MET A 43 6.54 -11.46 3.24
N GLU A 44 6.88 -11.06 4.47
CA GLU A 44 6.74 -11.93 5.64
C GLU A 44 5.30 -11.94 6.17
N ILE A 45 4.92 -12.98 6.92
CA ILE A 45 3.58 -13.11 7.54
C ILE A 45 3.10 -11.81 8.23
N PRO A 46 3.90 -11.15 9.10
CA PRO A 46 3.50 -9.87 9.72
C PRO A 46 3.26 -8.75 8.70
N GLU A 47 4.00 -8.73 7.60
CA GLU A 47 3.84 -7.71 6.56
C GLU A 47 2.52 -7.92 5.81
N TYR A 48 2.17 -9.16 5.45
CA TYR A 48 0.87 -9.45 4.85
C TYR A 48 -0.29 -9.06 5.78
N PHE A 49 -0.16 -9.32 7.08
CA PHE A 49 -1.17 -8.91 8.06
C PHE A 49 -1.34 -7.39 8.05
N ALA A 50 -0.24 -6.64 8.13
CA ALA A 50 -0.28 -5.17 8.09
C ALA A 50 -0.89 -4.65 6.78
N PHE A 51 -0.53 -5.24 5.64
CA PHE A 51 -1.05 -4.86 4.33
C PHE A 51 -2.58 -5.03 4.24
N ILE A 52 -3.08 -6.22 4.60
CA ILE A 52 -4.53 -6.51 4.60
C ILE A 52 -5.25 -5.61 5.61
N PHE A 53 -4.68 -5.42 6.80
CA PHE A 53 -5.25 -4.60 7.85
C PHE A 53 -5.41 -3.12 7.43
N LEU A 54 -4.38 -2.56 6.78
CA LEU A 54 -4.43 -1.18 6.28
C LEU A 54 -5.48 -1.02 5.17
N ILE A 55 -5.57 -1.99 4.24
CA ILE A 55 -6.62 -2.01 3.22
C ILE A 55 -8.00 -2.08 3.86
N ALA A 56 -8.17 -2.93 4.88
CA ALA A 56 -9.43 -3.06 5.61
C ALA A 56 -9.83 -1.73 6.27
N ILE A 57 -8.91 -1.04 6.97
CA ILE A 57 -9.19 0.28 7.57
C ILE A 57 -9.66 1.29 6.51
N TYR A 58 -8.98 1.34 5.37
CA TYR A 58 -9.35 2.24 4.28
C TYR A 58 -10.76 1.96 3.76
N LEU A 59 -11.09 0.68 3.55
CA LEU A 59 -12.42 0.24 3.12
C LEU A 59 -13.48 0.54 4.19
N LEU A 60 -13.21 0.26 5.47
CA LEU A 60 -14.11 0.57 6.58
C LEU A 60 -14.41 2.07 6.64
N LYS A 61 -13.39 2.94 6.51
CA LYS A 61 -13.57 4.39 6.48
C LYS A 61 -14.51 4.81 5.34
N LYS A 62 -14.31 4.23 4.15
CA LYS A 62 -15.15 4.51 2.99
C LYS A 62 -16.59 4.03 3.19
N LEU A 63 -16.78 2.81 3.72
CA LEU A 63 -18.09 2.25 4.02
C LEU A 63 -18.82 3.08 5.09
N PHE A 64 -18.14 3.44 6.17
CA PHE A 64 -18.71 4.27 7.23
C PHE A 64 -19.18 5.64 6.69
N SER A 65 -18.34 6.29 5.87
CA SER A 65 -18.73 7.52 5.18
C SER A 65 -19.97 7.34 4.30
N LEU A 66 -20.08 6.21 3.58
CA LEU A 66 -21.25 5.94 2.72
C LEU A 66 -22.51 5.67 3.53
N VAL A 67 -22.42 4.88 4.60
CA VAL A 67 -23.54 4.56 5.49
C VAL A 67 -24.03 5.82 6.19
N ASN A 68 -23.13 6.63 6.75
CA ASN A 68 -23.51 7.86 7.44
C ASN A 68 -24.21 8.85 6.48
N LYS A 69 -23.70 9.00 5.25
CA LYS A 69 -24.38 9.77 4.19
C LYS A 69 -25.73 9.19 3.80
N ARG A 70 -25.93 7.88 3.90
CA ARG A 70 -27.22 7.23 3.60
C ARG A 70 -28.24 7.46 4.72
N ILE A 71 -27.81 7.35 5.97
CA ILE A 71 -28.65 7.58 7.15
C ILE A 71 -29.09 9.05 7.22
N SER A 72 -28.14 9.99 7.09
CA SER A 72 -28.44 11.44 7.11
C SER A 72 -29.49 11.84 6.05
N ARG A 73 -29.37 11.34 4.81
CA ARG A 73 -30.36 11.58 3.75
C ARG A 73 -31.72 10.93 4.01
N LYS A 74 -31.76 9.81 4.74
CA LYS A 74 -33.01 9.13 5.08
C LYS A 74 -33.74 9.87 6.20
N LEU A 75 -32.99 10.40 7.17
CA LEU A 75 -33.52 11.19 8.28
C LEU A 75 -34.08 12.54 7.81
N SER A 76 -33.40 13.23 6.89
CA SER A 76 -33.90 14.51 6.35
C SER A 76 -35.25 14.37 5.65
N LYS A 77 -35.48 13.25 4.94
CA LYS A 77 -36.75 12.93 4.29
C LYS A 77 -37.88 12.55 5.23
N LEU A 78 -37.58 12.23 6.50
CA LEU A 78 -38.59 11.89 7.51
C LEU A 78 -38.99 13.11 8.36
N LEU A 79 -38.22 14.19 8.28
CA LEU A 79 -38.44 15.46 8.99
C LEU A 79 -39.13 16.51 8.10
N GLU A 80 -39.29 16.23 6.80
CA GLU A 80 -40.03 17.02 5.81
C GLU A 80 -41.45 16.45 5.67
#